data_AF-X0VAT6-F1
#
_entry.id   AF-X0VAT6-F1
#
_cell.length_a   1.000
_cell.length_b   1.000
_cell.length_c   1.000
_cell.angle_alpha   90.00
_cell.angle_beta   90.00
_cell.angle_gamma   90.00
#
_symmetry.space_group_name_H-M   'P 1'
#
loop_
_entity.id
_entity.type
_entity.pdbx_description
1 polymer ?
#
loop_
_entity_poly.entity_id
_entity_poly.type
_entity_poly.pdbx_seq_one_letter_code
_entity_poly.pdbx_strand_id
1 'polypeptide(L)'
;MAGCGGSSGSDSKDPAANGNGSAVKIEFPDGDPSVSAEDGGPEFTGEGWTTVAPYAMGDPKAVRGGTISAYIREWPGNLRMMGTASNTWLNYAVSDLVYQSLLTLDPN
;
A
#
# COMPACT_ATOMS: atom_id res chain seq x y z
N MET A 1 -20.48 7.94 -31.61
CA MET A 1 -19.57 7.68 -32.75
C MET A 1 -19.10 6.24 -32.62
N ALA A 2 -19.52 5.39 -33.56
CA ALA A 2 -19.10 4.00 -33.65
C ALA A 2 -17.84 3.92 -34.54
N GLY A 3 -16.84 3.16 -34.11
CA GLY A 3 -15.72 2.72 -34.93
C GLY A 3 -15.61 1.21 -34.84
N CYS A 4 -15.90 0.53 -35.95
CA CYS A 4 -15.81 -0.91 -36.17
C CYS A 4 -14.67 -1.21 -37.15
N GLY A 5 -14.08 -2.42 -37.02
CA GLY A 5 -13.29 -3.14 -38.04
C GLY A 5 -11.78 -3.11 -37.79
N GLY A 6 -11.02 -4.20 -37.73
CA GLY A 6 -11.15 -5.60 -38.16
C GLY A 6 -9.71 -6.04 -38.51
N SER A 7 -9.17 -7.19 -38.10
CA SER A 7 -9.49 -8.50 -38.66
C SER A 7 -8.94 -9.64 -37.81
N SER A 8 -9.67 -10.74 -37.91
CA SER A 8 -9.53 -12.07 -37.33
C SER A 8 -8.22 -12.79 -37.64
N GLY A 9 -7.75 -13.56 -36.66
CA GLY A 9 -7.00 -14.80 -36.83
C GLY A 9 -7.57 -15.83 -35.84
N SER A 10 -8.25 -16.83 -36.38
CA SER A 10 -8.97 -17.91 -35.69
C SER A 10 -8.04 -18.97 -35.10
N ASP A 11 -8.37 -19.48 -33.91
CA ASP A 11 -8.59 -20.91 -33.62
C ASP A 11 -8.59 -21.12 -32.09
N SER A 12 -9.73 -21.34 -31.44
CA SER A 12 -10.57 -22.55 -31.41
C SER A 12 -10.36 -23.32 -30.09
N LYS A 13 -11.49 -23.55 -29.40
CA LYS A 13 -11.78 -24.50 -28.30
C LYS A 13 -11.53 -24.04 -26.87
N ASP A 14 -12.62 -23.60 -26.23
CA ASP A 14 -12.86 -23.94 -24.83
C ASP A 14 -13.05 -25.46 -24.71
N PRO A 15 -12.55 -26.07 -23.64
CA PRO A 15 -13.49 -26.56 -22.64
C PRO A 15 -13.05 -26.29 -21.19
N ALA A 16 -14.06 -26.16 -20.33
CA ALA A 16 -13.96 -26.04 -18.89
C ALA A 16 -13.24 -27.22 -18.20
N ALA A 17 -12.49 -26.94 -17.13
CA ALA A 17 -12.22 -27.77 -15.93
C ALA A 17 -10.94 -27.24 -15.24
N ASN A 18 -11.00 -26.75 -13.99
CA ASN A 18 -10.88 -27.53 -12.76
C ASN A 18 -9.45 -27.50 -12.18
N GLY A 19 -9.31 -27.08 -10.92
CA GLY A 19 -8.20 -27.48 -10.08
C GLY A 19 -7.24 -26.39 -9.60
N ASN A 20 -7.29 -26.17 -8.27
CA ASN A 20 -6.24 -25.70 -7.38
C ASN A 20 -5.68 -24.28 -7.58
N GLY A 21 -6.14 -23.38 -6.69
CA GLY A 21 -5.36 -22.22 -6.27
C GLY A 21 -4.06 -22.67 -5.62
N SER A 22 -3.04 -22.91 -6.43
CA SER A 22 -1.66 -22.95 -5.96
C SER A 22 -1.33 -21.52 -5.54
N ALA A 23 -1.08 -21.33 -4.24
CA ALA A 23 -0.50 -20.11 -3.72
C ALA A 23 0.71 -19.76 -4.61
N VAL A 24 0.62 -18.64 -5.33
CA VAL A 24 1.76 -18.11 -6.06
C VAL A 24 2.80 -17.80 -4.99
N LYS A 25 3.82 -18.64 -4.89
CA LYS A 25 5.01 -18.36 -4.07
C LYS A 25 5.62 -17.12 -4.70
N ILE A 26 5.34 -15.96 -4.12
CA ILE A 26 6.03 -14.72 -4.47
C ILE A 26 7.47 -14.95 -4.01
N GLU A 27 8.35 -15.25 -4.95
CA GLU A 27 9.77 -15.34 -4.66
C GLU A 27 10.27 -13.90 -4.47
N PHE A 28 10.38 -13.49 -3.21
CA PHE A 28 11.16 -12.32 -2.87
C PHE A 28 12.61 -12.63 -3.25
N PRO A 29 13.32 -11.72 -3.95
CA PRO A 29 14.74 -11.91 -4.16
C PRO A 29 15.40 -12.08 -2.79
N ASP A 30 16.22 -13.14 -2.64
CA ASP A 30 17.08 -13.28 -1.47
C ASP A 30 17.83 -11.94 -1.32
N GLY A 31 17.75 -11.33 -0.14
CA GLY A 31 18.28 -10.00 0.13
C GLY A 31 19.74 -9.85 -0.33
N ASP A 32 20.23 -8.61 -0.40
CA ASP A 32 21.62 -8.36 -0.81
C ASP A 32 22.59 -9.18 0.08
N PRO A 33 23.37 -10.13 -0.47
CA PRO A 33 24.25 -11.00 0.30
C PRO A 33 25.45 -10.25 0.92
N SER A 34 25.66 -8.99 0.55
CA SER A 34 26.63 -8.11 1.21
C SER A 34 26.12 -7.53 2.54
N VAL A 35 24.82 -7.64 2.81
CA VAL A 35 24.17 -7.20 4.05
C VAL A 35 24.07 -8.38 5.00
N SER A 36 24.42 -8.15 6.27
CA SER A 36 24.36 -9.19 7.30
C SER A 36 22.91 -9.57 7.61
N ALA A 37 22.68 -10.79 8.12
CA ALA A 37 21.35 -11.20 8.57
C ALA A 37 20.80 -10.25 9.66
N GLU A 38 21.65 -9.66 10.50
CA GLU A 38 21.26 -8.72 11.57
C GLU A 38 20.74 -7.38 11.03
N ASP A 39 21.26 -6.94 9.88
CA ASP A 39 20.92 -5.69 9.20
C ASP A 39 19.78 -5.85 8.17
N GLY A 40 19.08 -6.98 8.16
CA GLY A 40 17.99 -7.26 7.22
C GLY A 40 18.41 -7.92 5.91
N GLY A 41 19.61 -8.50 5.85
CA GLY A 41 20.09 -9.33 4.74
C GLY A 41 19.45 -10.74 4.74
N PRO A 42 19.95 -11.66 3.90
CA PRO A 42 19.50 -13.05 3.88
C PRO A 42 19.52 -13.68 5.29
N GLU A 43 18.52 -14.50 5.62
CA GLU A 43 18.33 -15.15 6.94
C GLU A 43 17.91 -14.22 8.09
N PHE A 44 17.48 -12.99 7.82
CA PHE A 44 16.91 -12.09 8.84
C PHE A 44 15.73 -12.72 9.59
N THR A 45 15.85 -12.79 10.93
CA THR A 45 14.86 -13.40 11.82
C THR A 45 13.90 -12.41 12.47
N GLY A 46 14.23 -11.11 12.46
CA GLY A 46 13.44 -10.07 13.13
C GLY A 46 13.57 -10.02 14.66
N GLU A 47 14.48 -10.79 15.28
CA GLU A 47 14.70 -10.72 16.73
C GLU A 47 15.17 -9.32 17.15
N GLY A 48 14.44 -8.70 18.09
CA GLY A 48 14.71 -7.33 18.56
C GLY A 48 14.11 -6.22 17.69
N TRP A 49 13.46 -6.55 16.57
CA TRP A 49 12.74 -5.59 15.74
C TRP A 49 11.30 -5.42 16.21
N THR A 50 10.83 -4.18 16.17
CA THR A 50 9.42 -3.88 16.47
C THR A 50 8.63 -3.93 15.17
N THR A 51 7.71 -4.88 15.05
CA THR A 51 6.69 -4.90 14.00
C THR A 51 5.34 -4.50 14.58
N VAL A 52 4.45 -4.02 13.73
CA VAL A 52 3.07 -3.74 14.13
C VAL A 52 2.32 -5.06 14.31
N ALA A 53 1.49 -5.14 15.35
CA ALA A 53 0.59 -6.29 15.50
C ALA A 53 -0.40 -6.31 14.32
N PRO A 54 -0.62 -7.45 13.66
CA PRO A 54 -1.46 -7.51 12.48
C PRO A 54 -2.88 -7.07 12.81
N TYR A 55 -3.39 -6.12 12.03
CA TYR A 55 -4.76 -5.61 12.12
C TYR A 55 -5.41 -5.53 10.74
N ALA A 56 -6.75 -5.50 10.70
CA ALA A 56 -7.47 -5.41 9.44
C ALA A 56 -7.25 -4.03 8.79
N MET A 57 -6.43 -3.98 7.73
CA MET A 57 -6.24 -2.80 6.89
C MET A 57 -7.30 -2.74 5.79
N GLY A 58 -8.38 -1.99 6.05
CA GLY A 58 -9.38 -1.65 5.03
C GLY A 58 -9.98 -2.84 4.28
N ASP A 59 -10.66 -2.55 3.17
CA ASP A 59 -11.13 -3.58 2.24
C ASP A 59 -10.13 -3.70 1.07
N PRO A 60 -9.52 -4.89 0.82
CA PRO A 60 -8.66 -5.11 -0.34
C PRO A 60 -9.35 -4.84 -1.68
N LYS A 61 -10.69 -4.85 -1.71
CA LYS A 61 -11.51 -4.57 -2.90
C LYS A 61 -11.99 -3.11 -2.98
N ALA A 62 -11.46 -2.22 -2.14
CA ALA A 62 -11.81 -0.81 -2.18
C ALA A 62 -11.57 -0.21 -3.57
N VAL A 63 -12.60 0.44 -4.12
CA VAL A 63 -12.52 1.13 -5.41
C VAL A 63 -11.65 2.36 -5.27
N ARG A 64 -10.66 2.51 -6.15
CA ARG A 64 -9.74 3.66 -6.14
C ARG A 64 -10.42 4.91 -6.69
N GLY A 65 -10.08 6.06 -6.10
CA GLY A 65 -10.58 7.37 -6.51
C GLY A 65 -11.81 7.84 -5.74
N GLY A 66 -12.37 8.99 -6.14
CA GLY A 66 -13.50 9.64 -5.47
C GLY A 66 -13.11 10.89 -4.70
N THR A 67 -13.94 11.29 -3.72
CA THR A 67 -13.71 12.49 -2.91
C THR A 67 -14.03 12.19 -1.45
N ILE A 68 -13.09 12.53 -0.58
CA ILE A 68 -13.29 12.54 0.87
C ILE A 68 -13.70 13.95 1.26
N SER A 69 -14.88 14.12 1.85
CA SER A 69 -15.37 15.40 2.35
C SER A 69 -15.46 15.36 3.87
N ALA A 70 -14.84 16.33 4.53
CA ALA A 70 -14.86 16.48 5.98
C ALA A 70 -15.22 17.91 6.36
N TYR A 71 -15.79 18.08 7.56
CA TYR A 71 -16.11 19.37 8.14
C TYR A 71 -15.24 19.62 9.38
N ILE A 72 -14.69 20.82 9.47
CA ILE A 72 -13.96 21.30 10.64
C ILE A 72 -14.64 22.54 11.19
N ARG A 73 -14.70 22.64 12.52
CA ARG A 73 -15.35 23.77 13.20
C ARG A 73 -14.53 25.05 13.12
N GLU A 74 -13.21 24.94 13.11
CA GLU A 74 -12.28 26.06 13.14
C GLU A 74 -11.19 25.87 12.09
N TRP A 75 -10.80 26.97 11.45
CA TRP A 75 -9.71 27.00 10.48
C TRP A 75 -8.36 27.06 11.18
N PRO A 76 -7.34 26.27 10.79
CA PRO A 76 -6.06 26.31 11.47
C PRO A 76 -5.36 27.65 11.26
N GLY A 77 -4.71 28.15 12.31
CA GLY A 77 -3.91 29.38 12.23
C GLY A 77 -2.68 29.25 11.33
N ASN A 78 -2.23 28.02 11.05
CA ASN A 78 -1.19 27.72 10.07
C ASN A 78 -1.25 26.25 9.61
N LEU A 79 -0.64 25.97 8.46
CA LEU A 79 -0.52 24.62 7.88
C LEU A 79 0.87 23.99 8.11
N ARG A 80 1.63 24.48 9.09
CA ARG A 80 2.93 23.88 9.41
C ARG A 80 2.70 22.65 10.28
N MET A 81 3.45 21.59 10.02
CA MET A 81 3.34 20.35 10.78
C MET A 81 3.91 20.47 12.21
N MET A 82 4.75 21.49 12.45
CA MET A 82 5.42 21.72 13.73
C MET A 82 5.40 23.20 14.13
N GLY A 83 5.38 23.46 15.44
CA GLY A 83 5.43 24.80 16.04
C GLY A 83 4.10 25.26 16.65
N THR A 84 4.00 26.54 17.00
CA THR A 84 2.80 27.11 17.62
C THR A 84 1.58 26.97 16.71
N ALA A 85 0.42 26.61 17.29
CA ALA A 85 -0.85 26.44 16.58
C ALA A 85 -0.84 25.39 15.44
N SER A 86 0.08 24.41 15.49
CA SER A 86 0.14 23.30 14.53
C SER A 86 -0.73 22.09 14.92
N ASN A 87 -1.11 21.97 16.20
CA ASN A 87 -1.91 20.86 16.74
C ASN A 87 -3.39 21.02 16.36
N THR A 88 -3.72 20.74 15.11
CA THR A 88 -5.09 20.74 14.61
C THR A 88 -5.35 19.45 13.86
N TRP A 89 -6.60 18.97 13.91
CA TRP A 89 -7.01 17.77 13.18
C TRP A 89 -6.68 17.86 11.69
N LEU A 90 -6.92 19.03 11.06
CA LEU A 90 -6.63 19.23 9.64
C LEU A 90 -5.14 19.08 9.34
N ASN A 91 -4.26 19.63 10.19
CA ASN A 91 -2.81 19.51 9.97
C ASN A 91 -2.34 18.06 10.07
N TYR A 92 -2.90 17.26 10.98
CA TYR A 92 -2.60 15.82 11.04
C TYR A 92 -3.08 15.08 9.79
N ALA A 93 -4.31 15.35 9.33
CA ALA A 93 -4.81 14.74 8.10
C ALA A 93 -3.96 15.11 6.88
N VAL A 94 -3.52 16.37 6.78
CA VAL A 94 -2.59 16.81 5.72
C VAL A 94 -1.23 16.12 5.88
N SER A 95 -0.72 15.98 7.10
CA SER A 95 0.53 15.27 7.38
C SER A 95 0.51 13.86 6.80
N ASP A 96 -0.54 13.09 7.11
CA ASP A 96 -0.64 11.68 6.74
C ASP A 96 -0.88 11.47 5.23
N LEU A 97 -1.52 12.42 4.56
CA LEU A 97 -1.88 12.32 3.14
C LEU A 97 -0.83 12.90 2.20
N VAL A 98 -0.04 13.87 2.65
CA VAL A 98 0.86 14.65 1.78
C VAL A 98 2.32 14.36 2.06
N TYR A 99 2.69 14.03 3.31
CA TYR A 99 4.08 13.78 3.69
C TYR A 99 4.31 12.29 3.95
N GLN A 100 5.48 11.79 3.57
CA GLN A 100 5.95 10.47 3.98
C GLN A 100 7.08 10.60 4.99
N SER A 101 7.15 9.65 5.92
CA SER A 101 8.33 9.45 6.74
C SER A 101 9.43 8.72 5.95
N LEU A 102 10.66 8.84 6.42
CA LEU A 102 11.80 8.07 5.89
C LEU A 102 11.64 6.57 6.20
N LEU A 103 11.13 6.28 7.40
CA LEU A 103 10.85 4.94 7.89
C LEU A 103 9.49 4.95 8.58
N THR A 104 8.69 3.93 8.33
CA THR A 104 7.46 3.63 9.07
C THR A 104 7.50 2.16 9.47
N LEU A 105 6.75 1.80 10.51
CA LEU A 105 6.56 0.40 10.83
C LEU A 105 5.80 -0.26 9.69
N ASP A 106 6.29 -1.41 9.23
CA ASP A 106 5.56 -2.22 8.27
C ASP A 106 4.25 -2.68 8.93
N PRO A 107 3.08 -2.43 8.31
CA PRO A 107 1.82 -2.95 8.80
C PRO A 107 1.64 -4.47 8.62
N ASN A 108 2.59 -5.19 8.01
CA ASN A 108 2.55 -6.65 7.79
C ASN A 108 3.56 -7.44 8.62
#